data_AF-A0A3M3KRN0-F1
#
_entry.id   AF-A0A3M3KRN0-F1
#
_cell.length_a   1.000
_cell.length_b   1.000
_cell.length_c   1.000
_cell.angle_alpha   90.00
_cell.angle_beta   90.00
_cell.angle_gamma   90.00
#
_symmetry.space_group_name_H-M   'P 1'
#
loop_
_entity.id
_entity.type
_entity.pdbx_description
1 polymer ?
#
loop_
_entity_poly.entity_id
_entity_poly.type
_entity_poly.pdbx_seq_one_letter_code
_entity_poly.pdbx_strand_id
1 'polypeptide(L)'
;TWYTQFPGVTEAMYPMMKSTENLACSFSLHSTPTGKVKGNPIGDGTGVMPVLTANKALYVLNVHDSPPGQNNLGEMLPGHAVFTGQTGVGKTTAEATLLTFLSRFDPLIFGIDYNESLRHLLCALGAEYYTVQLGHFTGVNPFQFHDSPALRQMLFDLVLCCAGGPDKSNDADQKRISSTWVL
;
A
#
# COMPACT_ATOMS: atom_id res chain seq x y z
N THR A 1 -5.13 42.39 -30.11
CA THR A 1 -6.20 41.63 -30.78
C THR A 1 -5.84 40.15 -30.77
N TRP A 2 -6.82 39.24 -30.66
CA TRP A 2 -6.61 37.78 -30.53
C TRP A 2 -5.91 37.13 -31.74
N TYR A 3 -5.89 37.81 -32.88
CA TYR A 3 -5.32 37.34 -34.15
C TYR A 3 -3.83 37.01 -34.09
N THR A 4 -3.02 37.65 -33.24
CA THR A 4 -1.56 37.42 -33.17
C THR A 4 -1.18 36.15 -32.42
N GLN A 5 -2.15 35.40 -31.89
CA GLN A 5 -1.92 34.16 -31.14
C GLN A 5 -2.00 32.89 -32.01
N PHE A 6 -2.37 33.02 -33.30
CA PHE A 6 -2.49 31.87 -34.21
C PHE A 6 -1.15 31.48 -34.87
N PRO A 7 -0.86 30.18 -35.02
CA PRO A 7 0.33 29.72 -35.74
C PRO A 7 0.34 30.24 -37.19
N GLY A 8 1.44 30.88 -37.61
CA GLY A 8 1.62 31.39 -38.98
C GLY A 8 1.50 32.91 -39.16
N VAL A 9 1.15 33.65 -38.09
CA VAL A 9 1.18 35.13 -38.11
C VAL A 9 2.60 35.63 -37.81
N THR A 10 3.19 36.39 -38.73
CA THR A 10 4.57 36.92 -38.62
C THR A 10 4.66 38.28 -37.96
N GLU A 11 3.54 38.96 -37.73
CA GLU A 11 3.48 40.24 -37.02
C GLU A 11 3.30 40.03 -35.51
N ALA A 12 4.40 40.16 -34.76
CA ALA A 12 4.34 40.25 -33.31
C ALA A 12 3.99 41.69 -32.91
N MET A 13 2.75 41.96 -32.52
CA MET A 13 2.44 43.17 -31.75
C MET A 13 3.14 43.03 -30.39
N TYR A 14 4.11 43.91 -30.10
CA TYR A 14 5.01 43.92 -28.94
C TYR A 14 6.25 43.00 -28.99
N PRO A 15 7.19 43.18 -29.95
CA PRO A 15 8.50 42.54 -29.91
C PRO A 15 9.38 43.25 -28.87
N MET A 16 9.06 43.08 -27.59
CA MET A 16 9.82 43.62 -26.47
C MET A 16 10.38 42.45 -25.67
N MET A 17 11.66 42.52 -25.30
CA MET A 17 12.22 41.59 -24.32
C MET A 17 11.37 41.65 -23.05
N LYS A 18 10.71 40.53 -22.73
CA LYS A 18 10.07 40.35 -21.43
C LYS A 18 11.18 40.03 -20.43
N SER A 19 11.22 40.78 -19.34
CA SER A 19 12.17 40.52 -18.27
C SER A 19 11.93 39.13 -17.66
N THR A 20 12.96 38.56 -17.05
CA THR A 20 12.86 37.34 -16.23
C THR A 20 11.80 37.47 -15.13
N GLU A 21 11.57 38.67 -14.62
CA GLU A 21 10.51 38.99 -13.65
C GLU A 21 9.12 38.82 -14.27
N ASN A 22 8.88 39.33 -15.49
CA ASN A 22 7.60 39.13 -16.17
C ASN A 22 7.33 37.65 -16.49
N LEU A 23 8.39 36.92 -16.86
CA LEU A 23 8.31 35.47 -17.03
C LEU A 23 7.97 34.78 -15.70
N ALA A 24 8.67 35.13 -14.61
CA ALA A 24 8.40 34.60 -13.27
C ALA A 24 6.98 34.91 -12.78
N CYS A 25 6.43 36.09 -13.08
CA CYS A 25 5.04 36.45 -12.76
C CYS A 25 4.02 35.62 -13.55
N SER A 26 4.36 35.11 -14.74
CA SER A 26 3.52 34.16 -15.49
C SER A 26 3.65 32.72 -14.98
N PHE A 27 4.78 32.39 -14.33
CA PHE A 27 4.97 31.17 -13.56
C PHE A 27 4.43 31.36 -12.14
N SER A 28 3.13 31.60 -12.00
CA SER A 28 2.47 31.34 -10.72
C SER A 28 2.61 29.85 -10.41
N LEU A 29 3.68 29.47 -9.73
CA LEU A 29 3.95 28.14 -9.16
C LEU A 29 2.97 27.87 -8.01
N HIS A 30 1.68 28.12 -8.22
CA HIS A 30 0.57 27.52 -7.48
C HIS A 30 0.52 26.04 -7.88
N SER A 31 1.63 25.36 -7.64
CA SER A 31 1.85 23.97 -8.01
C SER A 31 1.06 23.14 -7.02
N THR A 32 0.06 22.44 -7.55
CA THR A 32 -0.57 21.36 -6.79
C THR A 32 0.53 20.36 -6.44
N PRO A 33 0.60 19.83 -5.20
CA PRO A 33 1.55 18.79 -4.86
C PRO A 33 1.49 17.68 -5.91
N THR A 34 2.64 17.19 -6.38
CA THR A 34 2.74 16.19 -7.45
C THR A 34 3.18 14.82 -6.96
N GLY A 35 3.61 14.71 -5.71
CA GLY A 35 4.15 13.48 -5.14
C GLY A 35 5.57 13.16 -5.63
N LYS A 36 6.19 12.14 -5.04
CA LYS A 36 7.56 11.73 -5.34
C LYS A 36 7.58 10.68 -6.46
N VAL A 37 8.14 11.07 -7.62
CA VAL A 37 8.15 10.22 -8.83
C VAL A 37 9.26 9.15 -8.80
N LYS A 38 10.40 9.47 -8.19
CA LYS A 38 11.59 8.59 -8.13
C LYS A 38 12.27 8.66 -6.76
N GLY A 39 13.07 7.64 -6.45
CA GLY A 39 13.81 7.53 -5.19
C GLY A 39 12.92 7.13 -4.01
N ASN A 40 11.78 6.49 -4.28
CA ASN A 40 10.94 5.89 -3.26
C ASN A 40 11.61 4.64 -2.67
N PRO A 41 11.19 4.18 -1.48
CA PRO A 41 11.90 3.10 -0.80
C PRO A 41 11.68 1.70 -1.38
N ILE A 42 10.52 1.48 -1.99
CA ILE A 42 10.09 0.15 -2.46
C ILE A 42 10.36 -0.06 -3.95
N GLY A 43 10.45 -1.34 -4.33
CA GLY A 43 10.54 -1.77 -5.71
C GLY A 43 11.77 -1.20 -6.43
N ASP A 44 11.53 -0.58 -7.58
CA ASP A 44 12.55 0.09 -8.40
C ASP A 44 12.72 1.60 -8.03
N GLY A 45 12.06 2.04 -6.96
CA GLY A 45 12.05 3.42 -6.51
C GLY A 45 11.15 4.36 -7.32
N THR A 46 10.39 3.85 -8.29
CA THR A 46 9.38 4.64 -9.00
C THR A 46 8.13 4.86 -8.14
N GLY A 47 7.40 5.95 -8.39
CA GLY A 47 6.21 6.25 -7.62
C GLY A 47 5.03 5.32 -7.92
N VAL A 48 4.21 5.00 -6.92
CA VAL A 48 3.30 3.83 -6.98
C VAL A 48 2.16 4.01 -7.98
N MET A 49 1.32 5.03 -7.85
CA MET A 49 0.07 5.11 -8.61
C MET A 49 -0.23 6.55 -9.04
N PRO A 50 -0.45 6.83 -10.33
CA PRO A 50 -0.93 8.14 -10.78
C PRO A 50 -2.40 8.33 -10.41
N VAL A 51 -2.73 9.46 -9.80
CA VAL A 51 -4.10 9.88 -9.46
C VAL A 51 -4.33 11.33 -9.85
N LEU A 52 -5.60 11.74 -9.92
CA LEU A 52 -5.98 13.14 -10.13
C LEU A 52 -6.35 13.78 -8.79
N THR A 53 -5.82 14.98 -8.56
CA THR A 53 -6.25 15.83 -7.47
C THR A 53 -7.62 16.46 -7.78
N ALA A 54 -8.24 17.10 -6.78
CA ALA A 54 -9.49 17.84 -6.98
C ALA A 54 -9.38 18.92 -8.08
N ASN A 55 -8.19 19.51 -8.26
CA ASN A 55 -7.91 20.50 -9.30
C ASN A 55 -7.53 19.88 -10.65
N LYS A 56 -7.72 18.56 -10.82
CA LYS A 56 -7.36 17.79 -12.02
C LYS A 56 -5.87 17.80 -12.37
N ALA A 57 -5.01 18.14 -11.41
CA ALA A 57 -3.57 17.97 -11.57
C ALA A 57 -3.17 16.52 -11.27
N LEU A 58 -2.15 16.03 -11.99
CA LEU A 58 -1.54 14.72 -11.76
C LEU A 58 -0.81 14.70 -10.41
N TYR A 59 -1.12 13.69 -9.58
CA TYR A 59 -0.41 13.38 -8.34
C TYR A 59 0.06 11.93 -8.38
N VAL A 60 1.31 11.69 -8.00
CA VAL A 60 1.86 10.35 -7.84
C VAL A 60 1.69 9.93 -6.39
N LEU A 61 0.68 9.08 -6.16
CA LEU A 61 0.41 8.47 -4.86
C LEU A 61 1.55 7.50 -4.52
N ASN A 62 2.10 7.65 -3.32
CA ASN A 62 3.01 6.71 -2.69
C ASN A 62 2.45 6.35 -1.32
N VAL A 63 2.61 5.09 -0.91
CA VAL A 63 2.15 4.60 0.40
C VAL A 63 3.23 4.63 1.46
N HIS A 64 4.48 4.81 1.05
CA HIS A 64 5.64 5.00 1.93
C HIS A 64 6.00 6.48 1.97
N ASP A 65 5.87 7.10 3.14
CA ASP A 65 6.25 8.50 3.31
C ASP A 65 7.77 8.60 3.40
N SER A 66 8.40 9.16 2.37
CA SER A 66 9.86 9.33 2.30
C SER A 66 10.20 10.79 1.99
N PRO A 67 11.29 11.33 2.56
CA PRO A 67 11.62 12.73 2.40
C PRO A 67 11.74 13.17 0.93
N PRO A 68 11.22 14.35 0.57
CA PRO A 68 11.38 14.89 -0.77
C PRO A 68 12.85 15.21 -1.06
N GLY A 69 13.27 15.04 -2.32
CA GLY A 69 14.64 15.34 -2.77
C GLY A 69 15.70 14.33 -2.35
N GLN A 70 15.34 13.29 -1.60
CA GLN A 70 16.24 12.20 -1.21
C GLN A 70 15.97 10.94 -2.02
N ASN A 71 17.02 10.14 -2.26
CA ASN A 71 16.87 8.79 -2.79
C ASN A 71 16.89 7.82 -1.61
N ASN A 72 15.74 7.22 -1.32
CA ASN A 72 15.54 6.31 -0.19
C ASN A 72 15.39 4.86 -0.65
N LEU A 73 15.79 4.53 -1.90
CA LEU A 73 15.65 3.19 -2.46
C LEU A 73 16.30 2.13 -1.55
N GLY A 74 15.51 1.14 -1.13
CA GLY A 74 15.96 0.06 -0.25
C GLY A 74 15.94 0.42 1.25
N GLU A 75 15.60 1.65 1.62
CA GLU A 75 15.40 1.99 3.04
C GLU A 75 14.11 1.38 3.57
N MET A 76 14.15 0.85 4.79
CA MET A 76 13.00 0.22 5.45
C MET A 76 12.07 1.26 6.09
N LEU A 77 11.62 2.24 5.30
CA LEU A 77 10.61 3.20 5.74
C LEU A 77 9.23 2.52 5.76
N PRO A 78 8.39 2.76 6.77
CA PRO A 78 7.06 2.17 6.85
C PRO A 78 6.10 2.83 5.84
N GLY A 79 5.14 2.05 5.36
CA GLY A 79 4.08 2.54 4.48
C GLY A 79 2.71 2.17 5.00
N HIS A 80 1.81 3.16 5.06
CA HIS A 80 0.45 2.98 5.55
C HIS A 80 -0.54 3.71 4.63
N ALA A 81 -1.62 3.04 4.27
CA ALA A 81 -2.74 3.61 3.55
C ALA A 81 -4.04 3.20 4.24
N VAL A 82 -4.97 4.14 4.37
CA VAL A 82 -6.28 3.89 4.98
C VAL A 82 -7.36 4.41 4.03
N PHE A 83 -8.22 3.51 3.57
CA PHE A 83 -9.39 3.85 2.75
C PHE A 83 -10.63 3.85 3.63
N THR A 84 -11.25 5.03 3.80
CA THR A 84 -12.45 5.20 4.63
C THR A 84 -13.64 5.65 3.78
N GLY A 85 -14.85 5.35 4.25
CA GLY A 85 -16.09 5.69 3.55
C GLY A 85 -17.21 4.69 3.81
N GLN A 86 -18.42 5.03 3.39
CA GLN A 86 -19.61 4.18 3.54
C GLN A 86 -19.50 2.89 2.70
N THR A 87 -20.36 1.91 2.96
CA THR A 87 -20.46 0.70 2.13
C THR A 87 -20.87 1.08 0.70
N GLY A 88 -20.24 0.45 -0.30
CA GLY A 88 -20.56 0.70 -1.71
C GLY A 88 -19.82 1.86 -2.39
N VAL A 89 -19.03 2.67 -1.66
CA VAL A 89 -18.32 3.83 -2.26
C VAL A 89 -17.02 3.47 -3.01
N GLY A 90 -16.65 2.19 -3.06
CA GLY A 90 -15.48 1.71 -3.81
C GLY A 90 -14.18 1.56 -3.03
N LYS A 91 -14.20 1.45 -1.69
CA LYS A 91 -12.99 1.20 -0.87
C LYS A 91 -12.20 -0.01 -1.33
N THR A 92 -12.86 -1.17 -1.45
CA THR A 92 -12.26 -2.43 -1.93
C THR A 92 -11.70 -2.28 -3.35
N THR A 93 -12.36 -1.49 -4.20
CA THR A 93 -11.86 -1.18 -5.56
C THR A 93 -10.60 -0.32 -5.51
N ALA A 94 -10.51 0.66 -4.60
CA ALA A 94 -9.31 1.47 -4.41
C ALA A 94 -8.13 0.64 -3.90
N GLU A 95 -8.37 -0.26 -2.94
CA GLU A 95 -7.38 -1.22 -2.44
C GLU A 95 -6.91 -2.17 -3.55
N ALA A 96 -7.84 -2.75 -4.31
CA ALA A 96 -7.55 -3.61 -5.46
C ALA A 96 -6.69 -2.90 -6.52
N THR A 97 -7.04 -1.64 -6.82
CA THR A 97 -6.29 -0.82 -7.78
C THR A 97 -4.87 -0.57 -7.29
N LEU A 98 -4.71 -0.18 -6.02
CA LEU A 98 -3.40 0.03 -5.40
C LEU A 98 -2.55 -1.25 -5.41
N LEU A 99 -3.11 -2.40 -5.02
CA LEU A 99 -2.43 -3.70 -5.05
C LEU A 99 -1.97 -4.05 -6.47
N THR A 100 -2.81 -3.80 -7.47
CA THR A 100 -2.45 -4.02 -8.89
C THR A 100 -1.27 -3.16 -9.30
N PHE A 101 -1.22 -1.88 -8.91
CA PHE A 101 -0.06 -1.03 -9.17
C PHE A 101 1.19 -1.49 -8.44
N LEU A 102 1.06 -1.94 -7.18
CA LEU A 102 2.16 -2.45 -6.38
C LEU A 102 2.71 -3.78 -6.92
N SER A 103 1.89 -4.59 -7.58
CA SER A 103 2.28 -5.92 -8.09
C SER A 103 3.51 -5.91 -8.98
N ARG A 104 3.77 -4.80 -9.69
CA ARG A 104 4.98 -4.65 -10.53
C ARG A 104 6.29 -4.70 -9.75
N PHE A 105 6.22 -4.51 -8.43
CA PHE A 105 7.36 -4.59 -7.52
C PHE A 105 7.54 -5.97 -6.90
N ASP A 106 6.77 -6.96 -7.33
CA ASP A 106 6.79 -8.34 -6.81
C ASP A 106 6.71 -8.41 -5.27
N PRO A 107 5.71 -7.75 -4.63
CA PRO A 107 5.61 -7.74 -3.18
C PRO A 107 5.08 -9.09 -2.66
N LEU A 108 5.48 -9.44 -1.43
CA LEU A 108 4.78 -10.46 -0.67
C LEU A 108 3.44 -9.89 -0.17
N ILE A 109 2.34 -10.58 -0.50
CA ILE A 109 0.99 -10.14 -0.15
C ILE A 109 0.41 -11.07 0.92
N PHE A 110 -0.04 -10.48 2.01
CA PHE A 110 -0.90 -11.13 3.00
C PHE A 110 -2.19 -10.32 3.10
N GLY A 111 -3.33 -10.98 2.95
CA GLY A 111 -4.63 -10.33 2.91
C GLY A 111 -5.68 -11.09 3.71
N ILE A 112 -6.55 -10.34 4.38
CA ILE A 112 -7.79 -10.84 4.98
C ILE A 112 -8.93 -10.30 4.13
N ASP A 113 -9.62 -11.20 3.43
CA ASP A 113 -10.67 -10.84 2.49
C ASP A 113 -12.05 -11.27 3.02
N TYR A 114 -12.98 -10.33 3.11
CA TYR A 114 -14.33 -10.60 3.55
C TYR A 114 -15.22 -10.95 2.34
N ASN A 115 -15.97 -12.05 2.46
CA ASN A 115 -16.90 -12.52 1.43
C ASN A 115 -16.24 -12.75 0.05
N GLU A 116 -14.97 -13.14 0.04
CA GLU A 116 -14.21 -13.46 -1.19
C GLU A 116 -14.20 -12.31 -2.21
N SER A 117 -14.25 -11.06 -1.74
CA SER A 117 -14.38 -9.86 -2.58
C SER A 117 -13.16 -9.59 -3.47
N LEU A 118 -11.99 -10.05 -3.06
CA LEU A 118 -10.70 -9.90 -3.74
C LEU A 118 -10.12 -11.22 -4.24
N ARG A 119 -10.80 -12.37 -4.02
CA ARG A 119 -10.31 -13.71 -4.39
C ARG A 119 -9.70 -13.78 -5.79
N HIS A 120 -10.43 -13.32 -6.81
CA HIS A 120 -9.97 -13.37 -8.20
C HIS A 120 -8.70 -12.53 -8.42
N LEU A 121 -8.62 -11.35 -7.81
CA LEU A 121 -7.45 -10.50 -7.90
C LEU A 121 -6.25 -11.14 -7.19
N LEU A 122 -6.43 -11.59 -5.95
CA LEU A 122 -5.35 -12.20 -5.16
C LEU A 122 -4.79 -13.45 -5.85
N CYS A 123 -5.65 -14.32 -6.37
CA CYS A 123 -5.20 -15.47 -7.16
C CYS A 123 -4.49 -15.04 -8.46
N ALA A 124 -4.96 -14.00 -9.15
CA ALA A 124 -4.28 -13.47 -10.34
C ALA A 124 -2.90 -12.88 -10.02
N LEU A 125 -2.72 -12.35 -8.81
CA LEU A 125 -1.43 -11.89 -8.27
C LEU A 125 -0.56 -13.04 -7.74
N GLY A 126 -0.98 -14.30 -7.89
CA GLY A 126 -0.21 -15.47 -7.47
C GLY A 126 -0.34 -15.83 -5.99
N ALA A 127 -1.26 -15.20 -5.24
CA ALA A 127 -1.50 -15.56 -3.85
C ALA A 127 -2.27 -16.88 -3.73
N GLU A 128 -1.86 -17.71 -2.77
CA GLU A 128 -2.67 -18.84 -2.32
C GLU A 128 -3.87 -18.34 -1.52
N TYR A 129 -5.06 -18.84 -1.85
CA TYR A 129 -6.31 -18.36 -1.27
C TYR A 129 -7.01 -19.46 -0.48
N TYR A 130 -7.21 -19.22 0.81
CA TYR A 130 -7.88 -20.12 1.74
C TYR A 130 -9.15 -19.48 2.27
N THR A 131 -10.26 -20.21 2.27
CA THR A 131 -11.55 -19.69 2.74
C THR A 131 -11.93 -20.33 4.06
N VAL A 132 -12.24 -19.51 5.06
CA VAL A 132 -12.74 -19.98 6.34
C VAL A 132 -14.27 -20.01 6.29
N GLN A 133 -14.85 -21.22 6.25
CA GLN A 133 -16.29 -21.44 6.23
C GLN A 133 -16.70 -22.39 7.36
N LEU A 134 -17.87 -22.17 7.94
CA LEU A 134 -18.39 -23.01 9.02
C LEU A 134 -18.64 -24.44 8.52
N GLY A 135 -18.13 -25.43 9.27
CA GLY A 135 -18.30 -26.85 8.93
C GLY A 135 -17.41 -27.36 7.78
N HIS A 136 -16.56 -26.51 7.20
CA HIS A 136 -15.65 -26.87 6.13
C HIS A 136 -14.19 -26.90 6.62
N PHE A 137 -13.40 -27.80 6.04
CA PHE A 137 -11.97 -27.88 6.31
C PHE A 137 -11.25 -26.63 5.76
N THR A 138 -10.50 -25.93 6.61
CA THR A 138 -9.88 -24.64 6.27
C THR A 138 -8.55 -24.76 5.54
N GLY A 139 -7.86 -25.90 5.63
CA GLY A 139 -6.53 -26.11 5.05
C GLY A 139 -5.37 -25.40 5.77
N VAL A 140 -5.67 -24.45 6.66
CA VAL A 140 -4.68 -23.58 7.33
C VAL A 140 -4.67 -23.76 8.85
N ASN A 141 -5.07 -24.93 9.35
CA ASN A 141 -4.99 -25.23 10.78
C ASN A 141 -3.52 -25.44 11.21
N PRO A 142 -2.92 -24.57 12.04
CA PRO A 142 -1.52 -24.68 12.41
C PRO A 142 -1.15 -26.00 13.12
N PHE A 143 -2.10 -26.62 13.81
CA PHE A 143 -1.91 -27.91 14.50
C PHE A 143 -1.72 -29.09 13.54
N GLN A 144 -1.95 -28.89 12.24
CA GLN A 144 -1.82 -29.94 11.22
C GLN A 144 -0.57 -29.76 10.35
N PHE A 145 0.25 -28.74 10.62
CA PHE A 145 1.48 -28.50 9.87
C PHE A 145 2.59 -29.47 10.28
N HIS A 146 3.61 -29.60 9.42
CA HIS A 146 4.77 -30.43 9.72
C HIS A 146 5.46 -29.94 11.00
N ASP A 147 5.70 -30.88 11.91
CA ASP A 147 6.26 -30.57 13.21
C ASP A 147 7.64 -29.91 13.11
N SER A 148 7.85 -28.88 13.93
CA SER A 148 9.14 -28.22 14.11
C SER A 148 9.19 -27.50 15.45
N PRO A 149 10.38 -27.31 16.05
CA PRO A 149 10.49 -26.57 17.31
C PRO A 149 9.88 -25.16 17.24
N ALA A 150 10.03 -24.47 16.11
CA ALA A 150 9.45 -23.15 15.89
C ALA A 150 7.91 -23.18 15.83
N LEU A 151 7.35 -24.19 15.16
CA LEU A 151 5.89 -24.39 15.11
C LEU A 151 5.35 -24.68 16.51
N ARG A 152 5.97 -25.59 17.28
CA ARG A 152 5.53 -25.92 18.65
C ARG A 152 5.49 -24.67 19.53
N GLN A 153 6.52 -23.82 19.46
CA GLN A 153 6.54 -22.57 20.22
C GLN A 153 5.40 -21.63 19.82
N MET A 154 5.19 -21.41 18.51
CA MET A 154 4.08 -20.59 18.03
C MET A 154 2.71 -21.16 18.45
N LEU A 155 2.55 -22.49 18.44
CA LEU A 155 1.33 -23.14 18.91
C LEU A 155 1.10 -22.93 20.41
N PHE A 156 2.15 -22.91 21.24
CA PHE A 156 2.03 -22.58 22.67
C PHE A 156 1.57 -21.16 22.88
N ASP A 157 2.18 -20.21 22.16
CA ASP A 157 1.82 -18.80 22.24
C ASP A 157 0.36 -18.59 21.77
N LEU A 158 -0.06 -19.30 20.73
CA LEU A 158 -1.45 -19.31 20.24
C LEU A 158 -2.42 -19.82 21.30
N VAL A 159 -2.15 -20.98 21.91
CA VAL A 159 -3.02 -21.56 22.96
C VAL A 159 -3.09 -20.63 24.17
N LEU A 160 -1.97 -20.04 24.58
CA LEU A 160 -1.92 -19.08 25.68
C LEU A 160 -2.76 -17.83 25.37
N CYS A 161 -2.66 -17.30 24.15
CA CYS A 161 -3.49 -16.19 23.69
C CYS A 161 -4.98 -16.53 23.76
N CYS A 162 -5.37 -17.72 23.27
CA CYS A 162 -6.76 -18.21 23.33
C CYS A 162 -7.25 -18.42 24.78
N ALA A 163 -6.37 -18.78 25.71
CA ALA A 163 -6.69 -18.91 27.14
C ALA A 163 -6.88 -17.56 27.86
N GLY A 164 -6.75 -16.43 27.15
CA GLY A 164 -6.91 -15.09 27.69
C GLY A 164 -5.60 -14.42 28.10
N GLY A 165 -4.46 -14.97 27.70
CA GLY A 165 -3.14 -14.41 27.93
C GLY A 165 -2.65 -14.50 29.38
N PRO A 166 -1.53 -13.83 29.71
CA PRO A 166 -0.92 -13.89 31.04
C PRO A 166 -1.83 -13.37 32.16
N ASP A 167 -2.76 -12.47 31.84
CA ASP A 167 -3.66 -11.85 32.82
C ASP A 167 -4.75 -12.79 33.34
N LYS A 168 -5.09 -13.83 32.57
CA LYS A 168 -6.15 -14.81 32.90
C LYS A 168 -5.65 -16.24 33.08
N SER A 169 -4.39 -16.50 32.75
CA SER A 169 -3.73 -17.80 32.96
C SER A 169 -2.69 -17.68 34.07
N ASN A 170 -2.74 -18.58 35.04
CA ASN A 170 -1.78 -18.62 36.15
C ASN A 170 -0.48 -19.31 35.70
N ASP A 171 0.65 -18.99 36.35
CA ASP A 171 2.00 -19.48 35.98
C ASP A 171 2.10 -21.00 35.87
N ALA A 172 1.27 -21.72 36.63
CA ALA A 172 1.18 -23.18 36.57
C ALA A 172 0.63 -23.67 35.23
N ASP A 173 -0.44 -23.04 34.71
CA ASP A 173 -1.03 -23.39 33.42
C ASP A 173 -0.10 -23.02 32.26
N GLN A 174 0.61 -21.89 32.35
CA GLN A 174 1.59 -21.48 31.33
C GLN A 174 2.78 -22.45 31.26
N LYS A 175 3.31 -22.88 32.41
CA LYS A 175 4.37 -23.90 32.48
C LYS A 175 3.87 -25.26 31.99
N ARG A 176 2.62 -25.62 32.28
CA ARG A 176 2.03 -26.87 31.81
C ARG A 176 1.88 -26.86 30.29
N ILE A 177 1.34 -25.78 29.69
CA ILE A 177 1.18 -25.66 28.24
C ILE A 177 2.54 -25.78 27.52
N SER A 178 3.57 -25.08 28.00
CA SER A 178 4.91 -25.09 27.38
C SER A 178 5.72 -26.37 27.59
N SER A 179 5.46 -27.14 28.67
CA SER A 179 6.23 -28.36 28.99
C SER A 179 5.58 -29.67 28.52
N THR A 180 4.30 -29.68 28.14
CA THR A 180 3.54 -30.93 27.89
C THR A 180 3.96 -31.69 26.63
N TRP A 181 4.73 -31.10 25.70
CA TRP A 181 5.00 -31.70 24.38
C TRP A 181 6.49 -31.78 24.01
N VAL A 182 7.39 -31.87 24.99
CA VAL A 182 8.85 -32.01 24.79
C VAL A 182 9.28 -33.47 24.52
N LEU A 183 8.43 -34.25 23.83
CA LEU A 183 8.81 -35.58 23.32
C LEU A 183 9.34 -35.48 21.87
#